data_AF-A0A8S1KKV2-F1
#
_entry.id   AF-A0A8S1KKV2-F1
#
_cell.length_a   1.000
_cell.length_b   1.000
_cell.length_c   1.000
_cell.angle_alpha   90.00
_cell.angle_beta   90.00
_cell.angle_gamma   90.00
#
_symmetry.space_group_name_H-M   'P 1'
#
loop_
_entity.id
_entity.type
_entity.pdbx_description
1 polymer ?
#
loop_
_entity_poly.entity_id
_entity_poly.type
_entity_poly.pdbx_seq_one_letter_code
_entity_poly.pdbx_strand_id
1 'polypeptide(L)'
;MEFQCCQCSIEFNQTDHSPLVLPSCGHSICFSCVNKYVTGEQTLICKEDGIQCNVHRDIKCFPHNQSIIALLKKRRSPGRCVTTIQTSDEQQQQIHNQLKDVSDFQGEKVLLETQSQEELPKSGLCKLHQKELELVCKEDGQYICVNCALFGPHKFHNYLPIEQHLKQIELAIQQITNIYKQLQTERNSQEQFKQLLILGINQQQNCLKSLIELQFDDLIKSIEDIKLQVLHNIELNYQNTIDHQTNKFDSEFISLQIEADKWLNQANNHLSLFLDNSSEQKCRKFDDQIVKQGELLISSFEKIKEQIKIKIEQKNNSLDIQVPIQLILNYINKMMGLNKSKSDILKQEFLQPLESILEEKDPLKKVDQSDFLLDDRQPQEETFYQYEQHKPLQIDVTKGKRYSGIFSQSQQPTQPTSPSQDMTKSVNFASGQNQPQKLKERSMTLSHHELLDVSQILVQKQNKINNNNQNSNSKQQKKFTNNQKMNDKLSNTFSIIHQDKSEIIDLSSIDFSDQIIQILGDYLKGTQTVKVLKLSKCKLTDDLLYKLILNITQTKINTLHLQQNILTEKCLDYILTHLRQNGQTQLKSLYLNQNNCTAAKAKKKIDELKKFGIQISL
;
A
#
# COMPACT_ATOMS: atom_id res chain seq x y z
N MET A 1 -36.51 -3.66 -26.25
CA MET A 1 -37.05 -4.85 -26.95
C MET A 1 -38.37 -5.33 -26.36
N GLU A 2 -38.61 -5.24 -25.05
CA GLU A 2 -39.84 -5.69 -24.34
C GLU A 2 -41.21 -5.34 -24.98
N PHE A 3 -41.30 -4.25 -25.76
CA PHE A 3 -42.52 -3.83 -26.46
C PHE A 3 -42.58 -4.25 -27.94
N GLN A 4 -41.69 -5.12 -28.41
CA GLN A 4 -41.59 -5.58 -29.79
C GLN A 4 -41.81 -7.10 -29.89
N CYS A 5 -42.39 -7.53 -31.01
CA CYS A 5 -42.61 -8.95 -31.30
C CYS A 5 -41.30 -9.70 -31.54
N CYS A 6 -41.07 -10.79 -30.79
CA CYS A 6 -39.87 -11.63 -30.94
C CYS A 6 -39.68 -12.23 -32.35
N GLN A 7 -40.73 -12.26 -33.19
CA GLN A 7 -40.69 -12.85 -34.53
C GLN A 7 -40.56 -11.82 -35.66
N CYS A 8 -41.16 -10.64 -35.56
CA CYS A 8 -41.12 -9.61 -36.61
C CYS A 8 -40.48 -8.27 -36.20
N SER A 9 -40.09 -8.10 -34.94
CA SER A 9 -39.49 -6.88 -34.36
C SER A 9 -40.36 -5.61 -34.42
N ILE A 10 -41.62 -5.71 -34.86
CA ILE A 10 -42.60 -4.62 -34.88
C ILE A 10 -43.12 -4.37 -33.45
N GLU A 11 -43.34 -3.11 -33.06
CA GLU A 11 -43.94 -2.76 -31.75
C GLU A 11 -45.37 -3.34 -31.62
N PHE A 12 -45.71 -3.80 -30.42
CA PHE A 12 -47.06 -4.29 -30.11
C PHE A 12 -48.10 -3.17 -30.12
N ASN A 13 -49.30 -3.50 -30.59
CA ASN A 13 -50.46 -2.59 -30.61
C ASN A 13 -51.71 -3.28 -30.02
N GLN A 14 -52.89 -2.72 -30.26
CA GLN A 14 -54.18 -3.22 -29.72
C GLN A 14 -55.06 -3.91 -30.79
N THR A 15 -54.49 -4.16 -31.98
CA THR A 15 -55.20 -4.62 -33.18
C THR A 15 -54.53 -5.90 -33.71
N ASP A 16 -53.91 -5.83 -34.88
CA ASP A 16 -53.16 -6.86 -35.59
C ASP A 16 -51.85 -7.27 -34.92
N HIS A 17 -51.24 -6.39 -34.13
CA HIS A 17 -50.04 -6.65 -33.33
C HIS A 17 -50.32 -6.75 -31.82
N SER A 18 -51.50 -7.24 -31.43
CA SER A 18 -51.79 -7.62 -30.03
C SER A 18 -50.74 -8.63 -29.50
N PRO A 19 -50.18 -8.45 -28.30
CA PRO A 19 -49.15 -9.33 -27.76
C PRO A 19 -49.74 -10.61 -27.16
N LEU A 20 -49.23 -11.75 -27.61
CA LEU A 20 -49.48 -13.10 -27.10
C LEU A 20 -48.17 -13.65 -26.50
N VAL A 21 -48.28 -14.70 -25.68
CA VAL A 21 -47.14 -15.40 -25.08
C VAL A 21 -46.90 -16.72 -25.82
N LEU A 22 -45.63 -17.04 -26.10
CA LEU A 22 -45.23 -18.36 -26.59
C LEU A 22 -45.22 -19.39 -25.44
N PRO A 23 -46.05 -20.45 -25.46
CA PRO A 23 -46.12 -21.38 -24.33
C PRO A 23 -44.82 -22.16 -24.09
N SER A 24 -43.97 -22.31 -25.11
CA SER A 24 -42.71 -23.05 -25.02
C SER A 24 -41.56 -22.28 -24.35
N CYS A 25 -41.66 -20.95 -24.19
CA CYS A 25 -40.56 -20.14 -23.64
C CYS A 25 -40.93 -18.83 -22.93
N GLY A 26 -42.20 -18.40 -22.95
CA GLY A 26 -42.65 -17.17 -22.28
C GLY A 26 -42.38 -15.86 -23.03
N HIS A 27 -41.55 -15.87 -24.09
CA HIS A 27 -41.32 -14.70 -24.92
C HIS A 27 -42.59 -14.23 -25.66
N SER A 28 -42.65 -12.92 -25.93
CA SER A 28 -43.87 -12.27 -26.44
C SER A 28 -43.87 -12.13 -27.97
N ILE A 29 -44.98 -12.52 -28.58
CA ILE A 29 -45.18 -12.58 -30.04
C ILE A 29 -46.48 -11.89 -30.44
N CYS A 30 -46.51 -11.26 -31.62
CA CYS A 30 -47.72 -10.58 -32.07
C CYS A 30 -48.75 -11.54 -32.68
N PHE A 31 -50.04 -11.21 -32.52
CA PHE A 31 -51.18 -11.96 -33.06
C PHE A 31 -51.01 -12.30 -34.56
N SER A 32 -50.60 -11.32 -35.39
CA SER A 32 -50.31 -11.54 -36.82
C SER A 32 -49.29 -12.66 -37.07
N CYS A 33 -48.21 -12.76 -36.28
CA CYS A 33 -47.21 -13.83 -36.44
C CYS A 33 -47.71 -15.21 -35.96
N VAL A 34 -48.55 -15.25 -34.91
CA VAL A 34 -49.18 -16.51 -34.48
C VAL A 34 -50.23 -16.96 -35.50
N ASN A 35 -51.00 -16.04 -36.08
CA ASN A 35 -52.00 -16.36 -37.10
C ASN A 35 -51.36 -17.04 -38.32
N LYS A 36 -50.19 -16.56 -38.78
CA LYS A 36 -49.41 -17.21 -39.85
C LYS A 36 -48.87 -18.60 -39.51
N TYR A 37 -48.66 -18.90 -38.24
CA TYR A 37 -48.31 -20.26 -37.79
C TYR A 37 -49.54 -21.17 -37.77
N VAL A 38 -50.70 -20.63 -37.35
CA VAL A 38 -51.99 -21.33 -37.34
C VAL A 38 -52.47 -21.66 -38.75
N THR A 39 -52.37 -20.73 -39.71
CA THR A 39 -52.64 -20.98 -41.14
C THR A 39 -51.60 -21.92 -41.78
N GLY A 40 -50.43 -22.08 -41.16
CA GLY A 40 -49.36 -22.96 -41.61
C GLY A 40 -48.40 -22.35 -42.64
N GLU A 41 -48.47 -21.04 -42.87
CA GLU A 41 -47.54 -20.29 -43.74
C GLU A 41 -46.09 -20.32 -43.25
N GLN A 42 -45.88 -20.43 -41.94
CA GLN A 42 -44.54 -20.46 -41.33
C GLN A 42 -44.44 -21.46 -40.17
N THR A 43 -43.25 -22.02 -39.96
CA THR A 43 -42.86 -22.59 -38.66
C THR A 43 -42.61 -21.47 -37.65
N LEU A 44 -42.70 -21.78 -36.36
CA LEU A 44 -42.58 -20.80 -35.30
C LEU A 44 -41.42 -21.15 -34.38
N ILE A 45 -40.35 -20.39 -34.48
CA ILE A 45 -39.14 -20.49 -33.68
C ILE A 45 -38.92 -19.09 -33.08
N CYS A 46 -38.74 -18.98 -31.77
CA CYS A 46 -38.48 -17.69 -31.16
C CYS A 46 -37.04 -17.24 -31.48
N LYS A 47 -36.86 -15.97 -31.87
CA LYS A 47 -35.55 -15.43 -32.25
C LYS A 47 -34.70 -14.97 -31.06
N GLU A 48 -35.27 -14.94 -29.86
CA GLU A 48 -34.59 -14.51 -28.64
C GLU A 48 -33.85 -15.67 -27.96
N ASP A 49 -34.35 -16.90 -28.09
CA ASP A 49 -33.80 -18.12 -27.46
C ASP A 49 -33.55 -19.30 -28.43
N GLY A 50 -34.08 -19.26 -29.66
CA GLY A 50 -33.98 -20.35 -30.65
C GLY A 50 -34.98 -21.50 -30.45
N ILE A 51 -35.90 -21.42 -29.49
CA ILE A 51 -36.83 -22.51 -29.13
C ILE A 51 -37.95 -22.61 -30.17
N GLN A 52 -38.17 -23.83 -30.68
CA GLN A 52 -39.27 -24.14 -31.59
C GLN A 52 -40.58 -24.34 -30.82
N CYS A 53 -41.63 -23.63 -31.24
CA CYS A 53 -42.98 -23.78 -30.68
C CYS A 53 -43.66 -25.03 -31.26
N ASN A 54 -43.78 -26.07 -30.44
CA ASN A 54 -44.40 -27.36 -30.77
C ASN A 54 -45.82 -27.50 -30.18
N VAL A 55 -46.60 -26.41 -30.25
CA VAL A 55 -47.95 -26.31 -29.68
C VAL A 55 -49.00 -26.54 -30.79
N HIS A 56 -50.20 -27.02 -30.43
CA HIS A 56 -51.27 -27.19 -31.41
C HIS A 56 -51.59 -25.90 -32.16
N ARG A 57 -51.91 -26.00 -33.47
CA ARG A 57 -52.29 -24.86 -34.33
C ARG A 57 -53.74 -24.40 -34.09
N ASP A 58 -54.06 -24.08 -32.83
CA ASP A 58 -55.25 -23.31 -32.45
C ASP A 58 -54.77 -22.01 -31.77
N ILE A 59 -55.32 -20.87 -32.16
CA ILE A 59 -55.03 -19.55 -31.58
C ILE A 59 -55.30 -19.53 -30.06
N LYS A 60 -56.22 -20.35 -29.55
CA LYS A 60 -56.52 -20.49 -28.11
C LYS A 60 -55.32 -20.96 -27.28
N CYS A 61 -54.35 -21.64 -27.90
CA CYS A 61 -53.16 -22.11 -27.21
C CYS A 61 -52.14 -20.99 -26.91
N PHE A 62 -52.36 -19.77 -27.41
CA PHE A 62 -51.47 -18.62 -27.25
C PHE A 62 -52.15 -17.54 -26.39
N PRO A 63 -51.94 -17.53 -25.06
CA PRO A 63 -52.60 -16.58 -24.17
C PRO A 63 -52.10 -15.15 -24.41
N HIS A 64 -52.98 -14.17 -24.19
CA HIS A 64 -52.65 -12.74 -24.34
C HIS A 64 -51.72 -12.25 -23.21
N ASN A 65 -50.66 -11.51 -23.54
CA ASN A 65 -49.80 -10.87 -22.55
C ASN A 65 -50.48 -9.62 -21.96
N GLN A 66 -51.31 -9.83 -20.93
CA GLN A 66 -52.08 -8.77 -20.28
C GLN A 66 -51.19 -7.66 -19.70
N SER A 67 -49.96 -7.98 -19.26
CA SER A 67 -49.01 -7.00 -18.74
C SER A 67 -48.61 -5.97 -19.81
N ILE A 68 -48.24 -6.44 -21.01
CA ILE A 68 -47.93 -5.54 -22.14
C ILE A 68 -49.19 -4.79 -22.58
N ILE A 69 -50.36 -5.43 -22.62
CA ILE A 69 -51.64 -4.77 -22.98
C ILE A 69 -51.98 -3.64 -21.99
N ALA A 70 -51.77 -3.85 -20.69
CA ALA A 70 -51.98 -2.83 -19.66
C ALA A 70 -51.00 -1.65 -19.79
N LEU A 71 -49.72 -1.95 -20.10
CA LEU A 71 -48.70 -0.92 -20.34
C LEU A 71 -48.98 -0.12 -21.62
N LEU A 72 -49.42 -0.76 -22.71
CA LEU A 72 -49.86 -0.09 -23.94
C LEU A 72 -51.10 0.79 -23.73
N LYS A 73 -52.02 0.39 -22.84
CA LYS A 73 -53.16 1.23 -22.40
C LYS A 73 -52.66 2.46 -21.63
N LYS A 74 -51.75 2.30 -20.66
CA LYS A 74 -51.14 3.42 -19.91
C LYS A 74 -50.34 4.37 -20.80
N ARG A 75 -49.54 3.86 -21.76
CA ARG A 75 -48.73 4.65 -22.71
C ARG A 75 -49.58 5.55 -23.64
N ARG A 76 -50.89 5.28 -23.75
CA ARG A 76 -51.85 6.07 -24.55
C ARG A 76 -52.61 7.14 -23.77
N SER A 77 -52.38 7.32 -22.46
CA SER A 77 -52.98 8.41 -21.66
C SER A 77 -52.34 9.77 -22.01
N PRO A 78 -53.01 10.68 -22.75
CA PRO A 78 -52.36 11.87 -23.31
C PRO A 78 -52.45 13.03 -22.32
N GLY A 79 -51.54 13.11 -21.34
CA GLY A 79 -51.79 14.01 -20.21
C GLY A 79 -50.68 14.34 -19.22
N ARG A 80 -49.38 14.42 -19.60
CA ARG A 80 -48.44 15.30 -18.86
C ARG A 80 -47.18 15.72 -19.63
N CYS A 81 -47.00 17.04 -19.66
CA CYS A 81 -45.80 17.87 -19.85
C CYS A 81 -44.53 17.25 -20.47
N VAL A 82 -44.19 17.75 -21.67
CA VAL A 82 -42.81 17.89 -22.15
C VAL A 82 -42.02 18.80 -21.20
N THR A 83 -40.76 18.48 -20.92
CA THR A 83 -39.77 19.46 -20.43
C THR A 83 -38.60 19.56 -21.40
N THR A 84 -38.16 20.79 -21.59
CA THR A 84 -37.31 21.26 -22.69
C THR A 84 -35.87 20.76 -22.61
N ILE A 85 -35.23 20.59 -23.78
CA ILE A 85 -33.78 20.36 -23.90
C ILE A 85 -33.02 21.62 -23.43
N GLN A 86 -32.00 21.44 -22.61
CA GLN A 86 -30.87 22.39 -22.47
C GLN A 86 -29.54 21.64 -22.54
N THR A 87 -28.46 22.39 -22.78
CA THR A 87 -27.21 21.91 -23.39
C THR A 87 -26.09 21.57 -22.40
N SER A 88 -24.99 21.05 -22.94
CA SER A 88 -23.73 20.76 -22.24
C SER A 88 -23.15 21.98 -21.50
N ASP A 89 -22.89 21.82 -20.20
CA ASP A 89 -21.57 22.04 -19.56
C ASP A 89 -21.64 21.81 -18.04
N GLU A 90 -21.54 20.56 -17.56
CA GLU A 90 -21.40 20.30 -16.11
C GLU A 90 -20.73 18.94 -15.71
N GLN A 91 -19.64 18.56 -16.38
CA GLN A 91 -18.85 17.37 -15.99
C GLN A 91 -17.88 17.63 -14.82
N GLN A 92 -18.38 17.92 -13.60
CA GLN A 92 -17.56 17.79 -12.37
C GLN A 92 -18.30 17.79 -11.01
N GLN A 93 -19.39 17.01 -10.85
CA GLN A 93 -19.95 16.78 -9.50
C GLN A 93 -20.69 15.45 -9.23
N GLN A 94 -20.50 14.42 -10.07
CA GLN A 94 -21.25 13.15 -10.00
C GLN A 94 -20.56 12.01 -9.20
N ILE A 95 -19.87 12.29 -8.09
CA ILE A 95 -19.21 11.25 -7.25
C ILE A 95 -19.65 11.34 -5.77
N HIS A 96 -20.90 11.74 -5.50
CA HIS A 96 -21.43 11.70 -4.11
C HIS A 96 -22.94 11.38 -3.94
N ASN A 97 -23.70 11.11 -5.01
CA ASN A 97 -25.15 10.86 -4.90
C ASN A 97 -25.59 9.39 -5.13
N GLN A 98 -24.71 8.48 -5.55
CA GLN A 98 -25.07 7.07 -5.87
C GLN A 98 -25.24 6.15 -4.65
N LEU A 99 -25.63 6.68 -3.48
CA LEU A 99 -25.88 5.91 -2.25
C LEU A 99 -27.19 6.31 -1.55
N LYS A 100 -28.15 6.89 -2.28
CA LYS A 100 -29.48 7.25 -1.75
C LYS A 100 -30.67 6.57 -2.43
N ASP A 101 -30.57 6.18 -3.70
CA ASP A 101 -31.73 5.68 -4.48
C ASP A 101 -32.04 4.19 -4.27
N VAL A 102 -31.72 3.64 -3.08
CA VAL A 102 -31.99 2.23 -2.71
C VAL A 102 -32.85 2.12 -1.44
N SER A 103 -33.19 3.23 -0.76
CA SER A 103 -34.09 3.22 0.40
C SER A 103 -35.57 3.05 0.05
N ASP A 104 -35.99 3.52 -1.13
CA ASP A 104 -37.40 3.82 -1.38
C ASP A 104 -38.22 2.61 -1.86
N PHE A 105 -37.59 1.44 -2.02
CA PHE A 105 -38.27 0.16 -2.26
C PHE A 105 -38.71 -0.57 -0.98
N GLN A 106 -38.61 0.08 0.20
CA GLN A 106 -39.17 -0.40 1.47
C GLN A 106 -40.37 0.44 1.96
N GLY A 107 -41.17 0.97 1.02
CA GLY A 107 -42.33 1.84 1.31
C GLY A 107 -43.71 1.26 0.98
N GLU A 108 -43.85 0.47 -0.10
CA GLU A 108 -45.17 0.02 -0.57
C GLU A 108 -45.71 -1.20 0.17
N LYS A 109 -46.29 -0.93 1.35
CA LYS A 109 -47.31 -1.79 1.99
C LYS A 109 -48.64 -1.69 1.23
N VAL A 110 -48.62 -1.95 -0.08
CA VAL A 110 -49.82 -1.98 -0.92
C VAL A 110 -50.67 -3.17 -0.49
N LEU A 111 -51.81 -2.88 0.14
CA LEU A 111 -52.85 -3.85 0.40
C LEU A 111 -53.33 -4.43 -0.93
N LEU A 112 -53.39 -5.76 -1.01
CA LEU A 112 -54.21 -6.46 -2.02
C LEU A 112 -55.70 -6.34 -1.66
N GLU A 113 -56.21 -5.11 -1.66
CA GLU A 113 -57.64 -4.78 -1.71
C GLU A 113 -58.07 -4.37 -3.13
N THR A 114 -57.41 -4.93 -4.15
CA THR A 114 -57.95 -4.92 -5.51
C THR A 114 -59.04 -6.00 -5.58
N GLN A 115 -60.30 -5.57 -5.58
CA GLN A 115 -61.47 -6.45 -5.54
C GLN A 115 -61.70 -7.18 -6.87
N SER A 116 -60.91 -8.24 -7.10
CA SER A 116 -61.25 -9.33 -8.01
C SER A 116 -61.27 -10.63 -7.22
N GLN A 117 -62.42 -10.93 -6.62
CA GLN A 117 -62.71 -12.28 -6.13
C GLN A 117 -62.83 -13.21 -7.34
N GLU A 118 -61.71 -13.75 -7.80
CA GLU A 118 -61.73 -15.09 -8.36
C GLU A 118 -62.16 -16.03 -7.23
N GLU A 119 -63.46 -16.29 -7.17
CA GLU A 119 -64.04 -17.23 -6.21
C GLU A 119 -63.36 -18.59 -6.43
N LEU A 120 -62.82 -19.21 -5.36
CA LEU A 120 -62.30 -20.57 -5.42
C LEU A 120 -63.33 -21.45 -6.15
N PRO A 121 -62.92 -22.28 -7.12
CA PRO A 121 -63.82 -22.90 -8.10
C PRO A 121 -64.96 -23.65 -7.42
N LYS A 122 -66.12 -22.98 -7.31
CA LYS A 122 -67.17 -23.33 -6.36
C LYS A 122 -67.75 -24.70 -6.68
N SER A 123 -67.62 -25.62 -5.71
CA SER A 123 -68.41 -26.85 -5.60
C SER A 123 -68.64 -27.55 -6.95
N GLY A 124 -67.56 -27.87 -7.66
CA GLY A 124 -67.65 -28.76 -8.81
C GLY A 124 -68.32 -30.07 -8.38
N LEU A 125 -69.30 -30.55 -9.16
CA LEU A 125 -69.95 -31.83 -8.89
C LEU A 125 -69.18 -32.97 -9.57
N CYS A 126 -68.99 -34.06 -8.83
CA CYS A 126 -68.36 -35.27 -9.33
C CYS A 126 -69.19 -35.90 -10.44
N LYS A 127 -68.62 -35.99 -11.65
CA LYS A 127 -69.24 -36.53 -12.87
C LYS A 127 -69.86 -37.93 -12.70
N LEU A 128 -69.33 -38.75 -11.79
CA LEU A 128 -69.80 -40.11 -11.52
C LEU A 128 -70.91 -40.19 -10.45
N HIS A 129 -70.94 -39.26 -9.50
CA HIS A 129 -71.72 -39.38 -8.27
C HIS A 129 -72.67 -38.21 -7.98
N GLN A 130 -72.57 -37.11 -8.74
CA GLN A 130 -73.31 -35.85 -8.56
C GLN A 130 -73.26 -35.30 -7.12
N LYS A 131 -72.14 -35.54 -6.43
CA LYS A 131 -71.78 -34.99 -5.11
C LYS A 131 -70.63 -33.99 -5.26
N GLU A 132 -70.54 -33.07 -4.31
CA GLU A 132 -69.46 -32.06 -4.26
C GLU A 132 -68.07 -32.71 -4.18
N LEU A 133 -67.10 -32.05 -4.81
CA LEU A 133 -65.68 -32.41 -4.76
C LEU A 133 -65.07 -31.74 -3.52
N GLU A 134 -64.78 -32.54 -2.49
CA GLU A 134 -64.30 -32.10 -1.17
C GLU A 134 -62.83 -32.50 -0.91
N LEU A 135 -62.30 -33.40 -1.75
CA LEU A 135 -61.00 -34.06 -1.56
C LEU A 135 -60.12 -33.89 -2.80
N VAL A 136 -58.81 -33.95 -2.63
CA VAL A 136 -57.81 -34.07 -3.69
C VAL A 136 -57.09 -35.39 -3.56
N CYS A 137 -57.06 -36.17 -4.64
CA CYS A 137 -56.26 -37.39 -4.74
C CYS A 137 -54.81 -37.03 -5.06
N LYS A 138 -53.84 -37.51 -4.28
CA LYS A 138 -52.41 -37.18 -4.47
C LYS A 138 -51.84 -37.84 -5.73
N GLU A 139 -52.18 -39.09 -5.96
CA GLU A 139 -51.65 -39.95 -7.01
C GLU A 139 -52.16 -39.51 -8.40
N ASP A 140 -53.43 -39.13 -8.50
CA ASP A 140 -54.06 -38.71 -9.77
C ASP A 140 -54.03 -37.19 -10.00
N GLY A 141 -53.61 -36.40 -9.01
CA GLY A 141 -53.60 -34.92 -9.06
C GLY A 141 -54.98 -34.28 -9.23
N GLN A 142 -56.06 -34.96 -8.83
CA GLN A 142 -57.44 -34.61 -9.20
C GLN A 142 -58.36 -34.42 -8.00
N TYR A 143 -59.30 -33.47 -8.15
CA TYR A 143 -60.41 -33.25 -7.22
C TYR A 143 -61.42 -34.40 -7.30
N ILE A 144 -61.76 -35.00 -6.17
CA ILE A 144 -62.68 -36.14 -6.04
C ILE A 144 -63.71 -35.91 -4.92
N CYS A 145 -64.84 -36.62 -4.98
CA CYS A 145 -65.83 -36.65 -3.89
C CYS A 145 -65.59 -37.84 -2.95
N VAL A 146 -66.16 -37.82 -1.75
CA VAL A 146 -66.04 -38.90 -0.75
C VAL A 146 -66.46 -40.27 -1.31
N ASN A 147 -67.47 -40.33 -2.20
CA ASN A 147 -67.85 -41.60 -2.86
C ASN A 147 -66.73 -42.15 -3.76
N CYS A 148 -66.02 -41.29 -4.49
CA CYS A 148 -64.87 -41.68 -5.32
C CYS A 148 -63.70 -42.22 -4.49
N ALA A 149 -63.50 -41.66 -3.29
CA ALA A 149 -62.44 -42.03 -2.35
C ALA A 149 -62.71 -43.33 -1.57
N LEU A 150 -63.98 -43.70 -1.36
CA LEU A 150 -64.34 -44.90 -0.58
C LEU A 150 -64.77 -46.11 -1.43
N PHE A 151 -65.43 -45.86 -2.57
CA PHE A 151 -66.08 -46.90 -3.38
C PHE A 151 -65.78 -46.80 -4.88
N GLY A 152 -65.27 -45.66 -5.34
CA GLY A 152 -64.89 -45.43 -6.74
C GLY A 152 -63.43 -45.83 -7.05
N PRO A 153 -62.88 -45.33 -8.17
CA PRO A 153 -61.56 -45.76 -8.65
C PRO A 153 -60.38 -45.35 -7.75
N HIS A 154 -60.56 -44.38 -6.85
CA HIS A 154 -59.49 -43.87 -5.97
C HIS A 154 -59.48 -44.54 -4.60
N LYS A 155 -60.17 -45.69 -4.44
CA LYS A 155 -60.36 -46.40 -3.15
C LYS A 155 -59.07 -46.76 -2.40
N PHE A 156 -57.95 -46.89 -3.13
CA PHE A 156 -56.66 -47.29 -2.58
C PHE A 156 -55.59 -46.19 -2.70
N HIS A 157 -56.00 -44.96 -3.01
CA HIS A 157 -55.13 -43.80 -3.18
C HIS A 157 -55.18 -42.88 -1.95
N ASN A 158 -54.13 -42.10 -1.73
CA ASN A 158 -54.04 -41.13 -0.63
C ASN A 158 -54.74 -39.82 -1.01
N TYR A 159 -55.81 -39.48 -0.31
CA TYR A 159 -56.53 -38.22 -0.50
C TYR A 159 -56.37 -37.26 0.70
N LEU A 160 -56.50 -35.96 0.43
CA LEU A 160 -56.52 -34.88 1.44
C LEU A 160 -57.77 -34.00 1.24
N PRO A 161 -58.32 -33.37 2.30
CA PRO A 161 -59.25 -32.26 2.16
C PRO A 161 -58.65 -31.13 1.31
N ILE A 162 -59.49 -30.46 0.52
CA ILE A 162 -59.05 -29.38 -0.38
C ILE A 162 -58.36 -28.26 0.38
N GLU A 163 -58.84 -27.88 1.57
CA GLU A 163 -58.26 -26.85 2.41
C GLU A 163 -56.84 -27.22 2.88
N GLN A 164 -56.61 -28.51 3.17
CA GLN A 164 -55.30 -29.01 3.57
C GLN A 164 -54.33 -29.05 2.38
N HIS A 165 -54.80 -29.39 1.18
CA HIS A 165 -53.99 -29.37 -0.04
C HIS A 165 -53.64 -27.94 -0.48
N LEU A 166 -54.62 -27.02 -0.47
CA LEU A 166 -54.39 -25.60 -0.74
C LEU A 166 -53.39 -24.99 0.24
N LYS A 167 -53.46 -25.34 1.53
CA LYS A 167 -52.47 -24.91 2.54
C LYS A 167 -51.07 -25.48 2.29
N GLN A 168 -50.95 -26.68 1.73
CA GLN A 168 -49.65 -27.22 1.30
C GLN A 168 -49.09 -26.48 0.08
N ILE A 169 -49.94 -26.13 -0.90
CA ILE A 169 -49.56 -25.30 -2.05
C ILE A 169 -49.12 -23.90 -1.59
N GLU A 170 -49.85 -23.27 -0.66
CA GLU A 170 -49.50 -21.96 -0.12
C GLU A 170 -48.12 -21.98 0.56
N LEU A 171 -47.85 -22.98 1.41
CA LEU A 171 -46.55 -23.16 2.05
C LEU A 171 -45.43 -23.41 1.04
N ALA A 172 -45.66 -24.18 -0.03
CA ALA A 172 -44.69 -24.39 -1.10
C ALA A 172 -44.40 -23.10 -1.88
N ILE A 173 -45.43 -22.30 -2.20
CA ILE A 173 -45.28 -20.98 -2.83
C ILE A 173 -44.48 -20.03 -1.92
N GLN A 174 -44.74 -20.00 -0.62
CA GLN A 174 -43.97 -19.21 0.35
C GLN A 174 -42.49 -19.66 0.41
N GLN A 175 -42.22 -20.96 0.41
CA GLN A 175 -40.85 -21.50 0.37
C GLN A 175 -40.11 -21.12 -0.92
N ILE A 176 -40.72 -21.32 -2.10
CA ILE A 176 -40.16 -20.95 -3.40
C ILE A 176 -39.91 -19.42 -3.46
N THR A 177 -40.84 -18.61 -2.95
CA THR A 177 -40.69 -17.15 -2.89
C THR A 177 -39.50 -16.72 -2.03
N ASN A 178 -39.25 -17.41 -0.92
CA ASN A 178 -38.11 -17.12 -0.05
C ASN A 178 -36.78 -17.52 -0.69
N ILE A 179 -36.72 -18.69 -1.34
CA ILE A 179 -35.55 -19.15 -2.11
C ILE A 179 -35.24 -18.18 -3.25
N TYR A 180 -36.27 -17.72 -3.99
CA TYR A 180 -36.11 -16.74 -5.07
C TYR A 180 -35.53 -15.41 -4.55
N LYS A 181 -36.06 -14.88 -3.44
CA LYS A 181 -35.53 -13.67 -2.79
C LYS A 181 -34.07 -13.83 -2.36
N GLN A 182 -33.72 -14.98 -1.79
CA GLN A 182 -32.33 -15.27 -1.39
C GLN A 182 -31.39 -15.31 -2.61
N LEU A 183 -31.77 -16.02 -3.68
CA LEU A 183 -31.01 -16.04 -4.94
C LEU A 183 -30.87 -14.65 -5.56
N GLN A 184 -31.88 -13.79 -5.42
CA GLN A 184 -31.82 -12.40 -5.89
C GLN A 184 -30.86 -11.54 -5.04
N THR A 185 -30.81 -11.72 -3.71
CA THR A 185 -29.81 -11.06 -2.86
C THR A 185 -28.39 -11.55 -3.14
N GLU A 186 -28.18 -12.85 -3.34
CA GLU A 186 -26.87 -13.41 -3.71
C GLU A 186 -26.41 -12.89 -5.08
N ARG A 187 -27.32 -12.81 -6.07
CA ARG A 187 -27.04 -12.25 -7.39
C ARG A 187 -26.61 -10.78 -7.32
N ASN A 188 -27.20 -9.99 -6.44
CA ASN A 188 -26.80 -8.60 -6.22
C ASN A 188 -25.44 -8.51 -5.49
N SER A 189 -25.11 -9.46 -4.61
CA SER A 189 -23.78 -9.55 -3.97
C SER A 189 -22.67 -9.84 -4.98
N GLN A 190 -22.96 -10.53 -6.09
CA GLN A 190 -21.99 -10.84 -7.14
C GLN A 190 -21.32 -9.57 -7.71
N GLU A 191 -22.06 -8.47 -7.80
CA GLU A 191 -21.53 -7.19 -8.30
C GLU A 191 -20.60 -6.53 -7.28
N GLN A 192 -20.92 -6.62 -5.99
CA GLN A 192 -20.03 -6.19 -4.90
C GLN A 192 -18.74 -7.03 -4.89
N PHE A 193 -18.84 -8.35 -5.09
CA PHE A 193 -17.68 -9.24 -5.19
C PHE A 193 -16.79 -8.89 -6.40
N LYS A 194 -17.38 -8.58 -7.57
CA LYS A 194 -16.63 -8.08 -8.73
C LYS A 194 -15.90 -6.78 -8.42
N GLN A 195 -16.53 -5.83 -7.73
CA GLN A 195 -15.90 -4.58 -7.32
C GLN A 195 -14.73 -4.81 -6.34
N LEU A 196 -14.89 -5.71 -5.36
CA LEU A 196 -13.82 -6.09 -4.43
C LEU A 196 -12.65 -6.77 -5.14
N LEU A 197 -12.91 -7.68 -6.09
CA LEU A 197 -11.88 -8.34 -6.89
C LEU A 197 -11.08 -7.34 -7.75
N ILE A 198 -11.78 -6.41 -8.43
CA ILE A 198 -11.14 -5.33 -9.21
C ILE A 198 -10.30 -4.42 -8.31
N LEU A 199 -10.80 -4.07 -7.13
CA LEU A 199 -10.07 -3.26 -6.15
C LEU A 199 -8.80 -3.96 -5.65
N GLY A 200 -8.88 -5.25 -5.32
CA GLY A 200 -7.74 -6.06 -4.90
C GLY A 200 -6.65 -6.17 -5.97
N ILE A 201 -7.05 -6.48 -7.22
CA ILE A 201 -6.12 -6.56 -8.36
C ILE A 201 -5.45 -5.20 -8.61
N ASN A 202 -6.21 -4.10 -8.58
CA ASN A 202 -5.65 -2.75 -8.74
C ASN A 202 -4.69 -2.36 -7.60
N GLN A 203 -5.01 -2.74 -6.36
CA GLN A 203 -4.12 -2.53 -5.21
C GLN A 203 -2.81 -3.31 -5.35
N GLN A 204 -2.87 -4.58 -5.75
CA GLN A 204 -1.69 -5.40 -6.02
C GLN A 204 -0.85 -4.83 -7.17
N GLN A 205 -1.50 -4.40 -8.27
CA GLN A 205 -0.81 -3.78 -9.41
C GLN A 205 -0.07 -2.49 -8.99
N ASN A 206 -0.69 -1.65 -8.17
CA ASN A 206 -0.08 -0.40 -7.71
C ASN A 206 1.05 -0.66 -6.70
N CYS A 207 0.93 -1.66 -5.83
CA CYS A 207 2.01 -2.10 -4.94
C CYS A 207 3.24 -2.57 -5.74
N LEU A 208 3.03 -3.37 -6.80
CA LEU A 208 4.10 -3.82 -7.69
C LEU A 208 4.76 -2.67 -8.46
N LYS A 209 3.98 -1.68 -8.95
CA LYS A 209 4.54 -0.48 -9.59
C LYS A 209 5.46 0.28 -8.63
N SER A 210 5.00 0.60 -7.42
CA SER A 210 5.81 1.38 -6.48
C SER A 210 7.00 0.63 -5.91
N LEU A 211 6.97 -0.72 -5.88
CA LEU A 211 8.15 -1.53 -5.61
C LEU A 211 9.20 -1.43 -6.74
N ILE A 212 8.76 -1.43 -8.00
CA ILE A 212 9.63 -1.25 -9.16
C ILE A 212 10.21 0.17 -9.19
N GLU A 213 9.38 1.20 -8.97
CA GLU A 213 9.81 2.61 -8.90
C GLU A 213 10.90 2.80 -7.83
N LEU A 214 10.70 2.27 -6.62
CA LEU A 214 11.68 2.32 -5.53
C LEU A 214 13.01 1.63 -5.90
N GLN A 215 12.98 0.49 -6.59
CA GLN A 215 14.20 -0.20 -7.05
C GLN A 215 14.94 0.61 -8.13
N PHE A 216 14.24 1.35 -8.99
CA PHE A 216 14.88 2.25 -9.95
C PHE A 216 15.49 3.48 -9.27
N ASP A 217 14.84 4.06 -8.26
CA ASP A 217 15.39 5.18 -7.49
C ASP A 217 16.68 4.78 -6.72
N ASP A 218 16.71 3.60 -6.11
CA ASP A 218 17.92 3.06 -5.45
C ASP A 218 19.06 2.82 -6.46
N LEU A 219 18.75 2.34 -7.68
CA LEU A 219 19.75 2.19 -8.75
C LEU A 219 20.29 3.55 -9.23
N ILE A 220 19.42 4.54 -9.45
CA ILE A 220 19.81 5.90 -9.85
C ILE A 220 20.72 6.54 -8.79
N LYS A 221 20.33 6.41 -7.51
CA LYS A 221 21.12 6.88 -6.36
C LYS A 221 22.50 6.21 -6.31
N SER A 222 22.56 4.89 -6.47
CA SER A 222 23.84 4.18 -6.52
C SER A 222 24.72 4.61 -7.69
N ILE A 223 24.15 4.97 -8.85
CA ILE A 223 24.91 5.48 -10.00
C ILE A 223 25.49 6.87 -9.72
N GLU A 224 24.73 7.75 -9.07
CA GLU A 224 25.20 9.07 -8.65
C GLU A 224 26.31 8.97 -7.58
N ASP A 225 26.18 8.07 -6.60
CA ASP A 225 27.23 7.79 -5.60
C ASP A 225 28.54 7.31 -6.27
N ILE A 226 28.46 6.42 -7.27
CA ILE A 226 29.63 5.95 -8.04
C ILE A 226 30.27 7.12 -8.81
N LYS A 227 29.46 7.95 -9.46
CA LYS A 227 29.92 9.14 -10.20
C LYS A 227 30.65 10.13 -9.28
N LEU A 228 30.11 10.40 -8.09
CA LEU A 228 30.76 11.25 -7.08
C LEU A 228 32.10 10.65 -6.60
N GLN A 229 32.17 9.34 -6.37
CA GLN A 229 33.42 8.65 -6.01
C GLN A 229 34.46 8.74 -7.15
N VAL A 230 34.07 8.55 -8.40
CA VAL A 230 34.97 8.67 -9.56
C VAL A 230 35.50 10.10 -9.70
N LEU A 231 34.64 11.12 -9.57
CA LEU A 231 35.03 12.52 -9.61
C LEU A 231 36.03 12.87 -8.49
N HIS A 232 35.75 12.45 -7.24
CA HIS A 232 36.65 12.68 -6.12
C HIS A 232 38.00 11.96 -6.27
N ASN A 233 38.01 10.72 -6.79
CA ASN A 233 39.25 10.00 -7.10
C ASN A 233 40.07 10.70 -8.20
N ILE A 234 39.42 11.33 -9.19
CA ILE A 234 40.10 12.13 -10.21
C ILE A 234 40.73 13.37 -9.57
N GLU A 235 39.95 14.14 -8.80
CA GLU A 235 40.40 15.35 -8.09
C GLU A 235 41.60 15.05 -7.18
N LEU A 236 41.50 14.01 -6.34
CA LEU A 236 42.58 13.59 -5.44
C LEU A 236 43.85 13.18 -6.19
N ASN A 237 43.73 12.48 -7.32
CA ASN A 237 44.88 12.11 -8.16
C ASN A 237 45.55 13.33 -8.82
N TYR A 238 44.76 14.34 -9.24
CA TYR A 238 45.32 15.59 -9.73
C TYR A 238 46.00 16.39 -8.62
N GLN A 239 45.40 16.50 -7.43
CA GLN A 239 46.00 17.17 -6.28
C GLN A 239 47.34 16.52 -5.88
N ASN A 240 47.36 15.19 -5.69
CA ASN A 240 48.58 14.43 -5.42
C ASN A 240 49.67 14.65 -6.50
N THR A 241 49.27 14.80 -7.77
CA THR A 241 50.19 15.09 -8.87
C THR A 241 50.75 16.51 -8.78
N ILE A 242 49.91 17.50 -8.46
CA ILE A 242 50.32 18.89 -8.26
C ILE A 242 51.30 18.97 -7.09
N ASP A 243 50.91 18.45 -5.92
CA ASP A 243 51.73 18.47 -4.71
C ASP A 243 53.09 17.82 -4.94
N HIS A 244 53.15 16.69 -5.66
CA HIS A 244 54.41 16.04 -6.00
C HIS A 244 55.31 16.89 -6.93
N GLN A 245 54.74 17.60 -7.92
CA GLN A 245 55.52 18.50 -8.78
C GLN A 245 55.96 19.77 -8.03
N THR A 246 55.09 20.35 -7.19
CA THR A 246 55.40 21.53 -6.35
C THR A 246 56.55 21.21 -5.39
N ASN A 247 56.43 20.16 -4.57
CA ASN A 247 57.51 19.74 -3.67
C ASN A 247 58.83 19.46 -4.40
N LYS A 248 58.77 18.91 -5.62
CA LYS A 248 59.97 18.74 -6.45
C LYS A 248 60.58 20.09 -6.83
N PHE A 249 59.81 21.01 -7.42
CA PHE A 249 60.32 22.30 -7.87
C PHE A 249 60.78 23.19 -6.70
N ASP A 250 60.11 23.13 -5.55
CA ASP A 250 60.55 23.80 -4.33
C ASP A 250 61.93 23.31 -3.89
N SER A 251 62.18 21.98 -3.93
CA SER A 251 63.49 21.42 -3.58
C SER A 251 64.62 21.85 -4.56
N GLU A 252 64.31 21.95 -5.86
CA GLU A 252 65.26 22.44 -6.87
C GLU A 252 65.52 23.95 -6.70
N PHE A 253 64.48 24.74 -6.39
CA PHE A 253 64.57 26.18 -6.17
C PHE A 253 65.34 26.52 -4.87
N ILE A 254 65.09 25.81 -3.77
CA ILE A 254 65.83 25.97 -2.51
C ILE A 254 67.33 25.67 -2.72
N SER A 255 67.67 24.66 -3.52
CA SER A 255 69.07 24.37 -3.85
C SER A 255 69.73 25.52 -4.60
N LEU A 256 69.08 26.07 -5.63
CA LEU A 256 69.61 27.23 -6.37
C LEU A 256 69.67 28.50 -5.52
N GLN A 257 68.70 28.73 -4.61
CA GLN A 257 68.74 29.87 -3.69
C GLN A 257 69.96 29.81 -2.78
N ILE A 258 70.26 28.64 -2.20
CA ILE A 258 71.44 28.42 -1.36
C ILE A 258 72.74 28.64 -2.16
N GLU A 259 72.78 28.33 -3.45
CA GLU A 259 73.93 28.63 -4.33
C GLU A 259 74.03 30.12 -4.67
N ALA A 260 72.91 30.78 -4.95
CA ALA A 260 72.84 32.23 -5.18
C ALA A 260 73.27 33.03 -3.94
N ASP A 261 72.84 32.63 -2.74
CA ASP A 261 73.23 33.26 -1.48
C ASP A 261 74.75 33.10 -1.22
N LYS A 262 75.32 31.91 -1.50
CA LYS A 262 76.77 31.68 -1.42
C LYS A 262 77.53 32.58 -2.40
N TRP A 263 77.07 32.65 -3.66
CA TRP A 263 77.67 33.50 -4.69
C TRP A 263 77.58 34.99 -4.33
N LEU A 264 76.44 35.45 -3.82
CA LEU A 264 76.25 36.85 -3.40
C LEU A 264 77.22 37.23 -2.27
N ASN A 265 77.41 36.34 -1.28
CA ASN A 265 78.40 36.55 -0.22
C ASN A 265 79.84 36.57 -0.77
N GLN A 266 80.18 35.71 -1.73
CA GLN A 266 81.50 35.72 -2.40
C GLN A 266 81.73 37.01 -3.20
N ALA A 267 80.73 37.43 -3.99
CA ALA A 267 80.78 38.66 -4.79
C ALA A 267 80.93 39.91 -3.90
N ASN A 268 80.19 39.98 -2.79
CA ASN A 268 80.31 41.05 -1.79
C ASN A 268 81.71 41.09 -1.17
N ASN A 269 82.25 39.94 -0.74
CA ASN A 269 83.61 39.87 -0.18
C ASN A 269 84.68 40.32 -1.18
N HIS A 270 84.58 39.90 -2.45
CA HIS A 270 85.49 40.35 -3.51
C HIS A 270 85.32 41.84 -3.83
N LEU A 271 84.10 42.38 -3.77
CA LEU A 271 83.85 43.80 -3.97
C LEU A 271 84.42 44.66 -2.84
N SER A 272 84.28 44.24 -1.57
CA SER A 272 84.94 44.89 -0.44
C SER A 272 86.46 44.89 -0.60
N LEU A 273 87.07 43.72 -0.88
CA LEU A 273 88.51 43.63 -1.13
C LEU A 273 88.97 44.49 -2.32
N PHE A 274 88.16 44.62 -3.36
CA PHE A 274 88.46 45.49 -4.51
C PHE A 274 88.42 46.98 -4.13
N LEU A 275 87.44 47.39 -3.32
CA LEU A 275 87.30 48.75 -2.83
C LEU A 275 88.43 49.12 -1.83
N ASP A 276 88.75 48.23 -0.89
CA ASP A 276 89.80 48.45 0.11
C ASP A 276 91.19 48.63 -0.53
N ASN A 277 91.45 47.94 -1.64
CA ASN A 277 92.71 48.07 -2.40
C ASN A 277 92.75 49.28 -3.35
N SER A 278 91.65 50.04 -3.50
CA SER A 278 91.55 51.11 -4.51
C SER A 278 92.38 52.36 -4.21
N SER A 279 92.98 52.46 -3.01
CA SER A 279 93.95 53.52 -2.67
C SER A 279 95.29 53.37 -3.41
N GLU A 280 95.63 52.19 -3.94
CA GLU A 280 96.75 52.04 -4.87
C GLU A 280 96.31 52.31 -6.31
N GLN A 281 97.00 53.25 -6.97
CA GLN A 281 96.56 53.92 -8.20
C GLN A 281 96.66 53.08 -9.50
N LYS A 282 96.28 51.80 -9.45
CA LYS A 282 96.32 50.84 -10.57
C LYS A 282 94.95 50.21 -10.77
N CYS A 283 94.23 50.62 -11.82
CA CYS A 283 92.95 50.04 -12.21
C CYS A 283 93.09 48.54 -12.52
N ARG A 284 92.78 47.69 -11.54
CA ARG A 284 92.54 46.25 -11.77
C ARG A 284 91.15 46.09 -12.38
N LYS A 285 90.95 45.08 -13.20
CA LYS A 285 89.59 44.65 -13.58
C LYS A 285 88.95 43.94 -12.40
N PHE A 286 87.62 43.99 -12.31
CA PHE A 286 86.87 43.08 -11.45
C PHE A 286 87.02 41.64 -11.96
N ASP A 287 86.69 40.65 -11.12
CA ASP A 287 86.87 39.24 -11.48
C ASP A 287 85.76 38.76 -12.45
N ASP A 288 86.12 38.64 -13.73
CA ASP A 288 85.27 38.10 -14.80
C ASP A 288 84.72 36.69 -14.47
N GLN A 289 85.38 35.92 -13.58
CA GLN A 289 84.91 34.60 -13.16
C GLN A 289 83.66 34.68 -12.27
N ILE A 290 83.59 35.68 -11.37
CA ILE A 290 82.44 35.89 -10.49
C ILE A 290 81.22 36.31 -11.30
N VAL A 291 81.39 37.21 -12.27
CA VAL A 291 80.30 37.64 -13.17
C VAL A 291 79.71 36.43 -13.91
N LYS A 292 80.55 35.59 -14.51
CA LYS A 292 80.12 34.37 -15.22
C LYS A 292 79.41 33.35 -14.33
N GLN A 293 79.81 33.23 -13.05
CA GLN A 293 79.11 32.38 -12.10
C GLN A 293 77.68 32.90 -11.81
N GLY A 294 77.50 34.22 -11.70
CA GLY A 294 76.18 34.83 -11.56
C GLY A 294 75.29 34.62 -12.80
N GLU A 295 75.85 34.80 -14.00
CA GLU A 295 75.16 34.53 -15.27
C GLU A 295 74.70 33.06 -15.39
N LEU A 296 75.54 32.10 -14.94
CA LEU A 296 75.21 30.67 -14.93
C LEU A 296 74.09 30.34 -13.92
N LEU A 297 74.06 30.99 -12.75
CA LEU A 297 72.98 30.84 -11.77
C LEU A 297 71.66 31.39 -12.31
N ILE A 298 71.66 32.59 -12.90
CA ILE A 298 70.47 33.16 -13.58
C ILE A 298 69.98 32.23 -14.69
N SER A 299 70.89 31.72 -15.53
CA SER A 299 70.55 30.73 -16.56
C SER A 299 69.92 29.45 -15.99
N SER A 300 70.27 29.06 -14.77
CA SER A 300 69.72 27.87 -14.09
C SER A 300 68.31 28.12 -13.55
N PHE A 301 68.03 29.30 -12.97
CA PHE A 301 66.67 29.69 -12.58
C PHE A 301 65.72 29.77 -13.78
N GLU A 302 66.13 30.36 -14.90
CA GLU A 302 65.28 30.41 -16.12
C GLU A 302 65.01 29.02 -16.70
N LYS A 303 65.97 28.08 -16.62
CA LYS A 303 65.75 26.68 -17.03
C LYS A 303 64.71 25.96 -16.17
N ILE A 304 64.57 26.29 -14.88
CA ILE A 304 63.49 25.73 -14.04
C ILE A 304 62.14 26.31 -14.46
N LYS A 305 62.05 27.64 -14.67
CA LYS A 305 60.82 28.30 -15.13
C LYS A 305 60.29 27.71 -16.44
N GLU A 306 61.17 27.53 -17.44
CA GLU A 306 60.77 26.96 -18.73
C GLU A 306 60.42 25.46 -18.60
N GLN A 307 61.07 24.70 -17.70
CA GLN A 307 60.66 23.32 -17.40
C GLN A 307 59.27 23.23 -16.74
N ILE A 308 58.92 24.16 -15.84
CA ILE A 308 57.56 24.26 -15.27
C ILE A 308 56.55 24.47 -16.41
N LYS A 309 56.79 25.45 -17.27
CA LYS A 309 55.94 25.80 -18.41
C LYS A 309 55.78 24.64 -19.40
N ILE A 310 56.88 24.00 -19.82
CA ILE A 310 56.85 22.84 -20.71
C ILE A 310 56.04 21.68 -20.11
N LYS A 311 56.17 21.40 -18.80
CA LYS A 311 55.34 20.36 -18.15
C LYS A 311 53.85 20.70 -18.15
N ILE A 312 53.49 21.98 -17.96
CA ILE A 312 52.08 22.44 -17.99
C ILE A 312 51.51 22.27 -19.40
N GLU A 313 52.26 22.70 -20.44
CA GLU A 313 51.85 22.55 -21.84
C GLU A 313 51.75 21.08 -22.26
N GLN A 314 52.71 20.23 -21.89
CA GLN A 314 52.67 18.79 -22.09
C GLN A 314 51.47 18.14 -21.39
N LYS A 315 51.18 18.51 -20.14
CA LYS A 315 50.02 18.02 -19.40
C LYS A 315 48.71 18.41 -20.10
N ASN A 316 48.55 19.68 -20.47
CA ASN A 316 47.34 20.16 -21.16
C ASN A 316 47.13 19.45 -22.51
N ASN A 317 48.19 19.27 -23.29
CA ASN A 317 48.12 18.56 -24.58
C ASN A 317 47.90 17.04 -24.42
N SER A 318 48.16 16.48 -23.23
CA SER A 318 47.88 15.06 -22.90
C SER A 318 46.48 14.80 -22.33
N LEU A 319 45.60 15.82 -22.25
CA LEU A 319 44.23 15.69 -21.76
C LEU A 319 43.27 15.06 -22.80
N ASP A 320 43.69 13.99 -23.48
CA ASP A 320 42.75 13.02 -24.03
C ASP A 320 42.14 12.24 -22.86
N ILE A 321 41.14 12.86 -22.21
CA ILE A 321 40.39 12.24 -21.12
C ILE A 321 39.46 11.19 -21.74
N GLN A 322 40.04 10.07 -22.12
CA GLN A 322 39.35 8.80 -22.26
C GLN A 322 38.83 8.43 -20.87
N VAL A 323 37.65 8.96 -20.53
CA VAL A 323 36.82 8.47 -19.43
C VAL A 323 36.82 6.96 -19.57
N PRO A 324 37.30 6.19 -18.58
CA PRO A 324 37.50 4.76 -18.75
C PRO A 324 36.13 4.08 -18.75
N ILE A 325 35.50 4.04 -19.93
CA ILE A 325 34.19 3.45 -20.18
C ILE A 325 34.20 1.98 -19.74
N GLN A 326 35.36 1.30 -19.81
CA GLN A 326 35.52 -0.05 -19.29
C GLN A 326 35.55 -0.14 -17.74
N LEU A 327 35.97 0.89 -17.01
CA LEU A 327 35.78 0.93 -15.55
C LEU A 327 34.29 1.09 -15.20
N ILE A 328 33.58 1.97 -15.92
CA ILE A 328 32.14 2.18 -15.76
C ILE A 328 31.37 0.89 -16.09
N LEU A 329 31.62 0.29 -17.26
CA LEU A 329 30.99 -0.97 -17.70
C LEU A 329 31.32 -2.14 -16.78
N ASN A 330 32.58 -2.31 -16.34
CA ASN A 330 32.92 -3.36 -15.38
C ASN A 330 32.22 -3.17 -14.03
N TYR A 331 32.01 -1.93 -13.58
CA TYR A 331 31.25 -1.65 -12.37
C TYR A 331 29.75 -1.93 -12.54
N ILE A 332 29.15 -1.53 -13.66
CA ILE A 332 27.75 -1.84 -14.00
C ILE A 332 27.54 -3.36 -14.09
N ASN A 333 28.40 -4.09 -14.80
CA ASN A 333 28.33 -5.54 -14.93
C ASN A 333 28.49 -6.28 -13.59
N LYS A 334 29.25 -5.69 -12.65
CA LYS A 334 29.38 -6.17 -11.27
C LYS A 334 28.12 -5.89 -10.43
N MET A 335 27.57 -4.66 -10.49
CA MET A 335 26.37 -4.24 -9.77
C MET A 335 25.12 -5.01 -10.22
N MET A 336 24.87 -5.05 -11.54
CA MET A 336 23.74 -5.77 -12.14
C MET A 336 23.87 -7.29 -12.03
N GLY A 337 25.02 -7.81 -11.56
CA GLY A 337 25.29 -9.23 -11.41
C GLY A 337 25.36 -10.01 -12.73
N LEU A 338 25.49 -9.31 -13.87
CA LEU A 338 25.52 -9.87 -15.23
C LEU A 338 26.71 -10.82 -15.46
N ASN A 339 27.78 -10.66 -14.68
CA ASN A 339 28.94 -11.56 -14.67
C ASN A 339 28.69 -12.92 -13.96
N LYS A 340 27.43 -13.29 -13.71
CA LYS A 340 27.02 -14.65 -13.31
C LYS A 340 25.80 -15.07 -14.14
N SER A 341 25.75 -16.36 -14.50
CA SER A 341 24.64 -16.99 -15.21
C SER A 341 23.36 -17.03 -14.36
N LYS A 342 22.65 -15.90 -14.29
CA LYS A 342 21.47 -15.69 -13.43
C LYS A 342 20.12 -16.10 -14.06
N SER A 343 20.15 -16.86 -15.16
CA SER A 343 18.96 -17.40 -15.84
C SER A 343 18.01 -18.11 -14.87
N ASP A 344 18.58 -18.83 -13.90
CA ASP A 344 17.86 -19.83 -13.11
C ASP A 344 17.30 -19.26 -11.80
N ILE A 345 17.91 -18.22 -11.24
CA ILE A 345 17.47 -17.60 -9.98
C ILE A 345 16.20 -16.76 -10.18
N LEU A 346 16.13 -15.99 -11.28
CA LEU A 346 14.98 -15.11 -11.56
C LEU A 346 13.67 -15.87 -11.80
N LYS A 347 13.74 -17.14 -12.20
CA LYS A 347 12.56 -18.01 -12.33
C LYS A 347 12.04 -18.49 -10.97
N GLN A 348 12.92 -18.68 -9.98
CA GLN A 348 12.58 -19.41 -8.77
C GLN A 348 11.89 -18.55 -7.70
N GLU A 349 12.19 -17.25 -7.62
CA GLU A 349 11.64 -16.36 -6.58
C GLU A 349 10.46 -15.49 -7.06
N PHE A 350 10.40 -15.11 -8.35
CA PHE A 350 9.40 -14.16 -8.86
C PHE A 350 8.22 -14.79 -9.62
N LEU A 351 8.37 -15.97 -10.23
CA LEU A 351 7.30 -16.58 -11.03
C LEU A 351 6.40 -17.53 -10.24
N GLN A 352 6.93 -18.28 -9.27
CA GLN A 352 6.13 -19.26 -8.51
C GLN A 352 4.83 -18.68 -7.89
N PRO A 353 4.79 -17.46 -7.31
CA PRO A 353 3.54 -16.91 -6.78
C PRO A 353 2.48 -16.65 -7.88
N LEU A 354 2.90 -16.19 -9.06
CA LEU A 354 2.02 -15.93 -10.20
C LEU A 354 1.56 -17.22 -10.87
N GLU A 355 2.47 -18.17 -11.07
CA GLU A 355 2.15 -19.49 -11.62
C GLU A 355 1.18 -20.24 -10.69
N SER A 356 1.36 -20.19 -9.36
CA SER A 356 0.42 -20.81 -8.41
C SER A 356 -1.00 -20.22 -8.40
N ILE A 357 -1.17 -18.98 -8.90
CA ILE A 357 -2.48 -18.32 -9.02
C ILE A 357 -3.09 -18.54 -10.41
N LEU A 358 -2.27 -18.82 -11.43
CA LEU A 358 -2.70 -19.07 -12.81
C LEU A 358 -2.85 -20.57 -13.15
N GLU A 359 -2.32 -21.47 -12.33
CA GLU A 359 -2.45 -22.93 -12.48
C GLU A 359 -3.69 -23.54 -11.79
N GLU A 360 -4.60 -22.73 -11.20
CA GLU A 360 -5.98 -23.19 -10.92
C GLU A 360 -6.74 -23.42 -12.24
N LYS A 361 -6.50 -24.60 -12.83
CA LYS A 361 -7.04 -25.04 -14.11
C LYS A 361 -8.56 -25.26 -14.02
N ASP A 362 -9.30 -24.23 -14.43
CA ASP A 362 -10.56 -24.31 -15.19
C ASP A 362 -11.41 -25.56 -14.87
N PRO A 363 -12.06 -25.62 -13.68
CA PRO A 363 -12.79 -26.80 -13.23
C PRO A 363 -14.04 -27.13 -14.06
N LEU A 364 -14.36 -26.32 -15.08
CA LEU A 364 -15.52 -26.49 -15.95
C LEU A 364 -15.28 -27.44 -17.14
N LYS A 365 -14.07 -27.95 -17.34
CA LYS A 365 -13.74 -28.88 -18.45
C LYS A 365 -13.66 -30.35 -18.03
N LYS A 366 -14.68 -30.83 -17.31
CA LYS A 366 -14.99 -32.27 -17.15
C LYS A 366 -16.41 -32.55 -16.61
N VAL A 367 -17.42 -31.94 -17.25
CA VAL A 367 -18.79 -32.49 -17.23
C VAL A 367 -19.00 -33.22 -18.54
N ASP A 368 -19.16 -34.55 -18.48
CA ASP A 368 -19.46 -35.35 -19.66
C ASP A 368 -20.92 -35.12 -20.10
N GLN A 369 -21.15 -34.97 -21.41
CA GLN A 369 -22.49 -34.66 -21.94
C GLN A 369 -23.28 -35.92 -22.33
N SER A 370 -22.86 -37.11 -21.86
CA SER A 370 -23.50 -38.39 -22.16
C SER A 370 -24.66 -38.77 -21.22
N ASP A 371 -24.71 -38.27 -19.99
CA ASP A 371 -25.65 -38.74 -18.95
C ASP A 371 -27.02 -38.02 -18.92
N PHE A 372 -27.33 -37.19 -19.92
CA PHE A 372 -28.61 -36.46 -20.01
C PHE A 372 -29.58 -37.02 -21.06
N LEU A 373 -29.78 -38.35 -21.03
CA LEU A 373 -30.91 -39.02 -21.66
C LEU A 373 -31.80 -39.66 -20.58
N LEU A 374 -33.08 -39.28 -20.57
CA LEU A 374 -34.09 -39.84 -19.68
C LEU A 374 -34.51 -41.23 -20.19
N ASP A 375 -34.32 -42.27 -19.38
CA ASP A 375 -34.95 -43.60 -19.53
C ASP A 375 -36.17 -43.68 -18.61
N ASP A 376 -37.33 -44.09 -19.16
CA ASP A 376 -38.61 -44.10 -18.42
C ASP A 376 -38.63 -45.19 -17.34
N ARG A 377 -38.43 -44.81 -16.08
CA ARG A 377 -38.63 -45.72 -14.93
C ARG A 377 -39.44 -45.09 -13.81
N GLN A 378 -40.34 -45.90 -13.26
CA GLN A 378 -41.33 -45.49 -12.26
C GLN A 378 -40.68 -45.24 -10.89
N PRO A 379 -41.23 -44.31 -10.08
CA PRO A 379 -40.83 -44.17 -8.69
C PRO A 379 -41.32 -45.35 -7.87
N GLN A 380 -40.43 -45.98 -7.10
CA GLN A 380 -40.80 -46.72 -5.89
C GLN A 380 -40.55 -45.83 -4.67
N GLU A 381 -41.43 -45.91 -3.69
CA GLU A 381 -41.30 -45.22 -2.41
C GLU A 381 -40.25 -45.93 -1.55
N GLU A 382 -39.33 -45.20 -0.91
CA GLU A 382 -38.64 -45.75 0.27
C GLU A 382 -38.30 -44.66 1.31
N THR A 383 -39.13 -44.66 2.36
CA THR A 383 -38.95 -44.15 3.73
C THR A 383 -37.75 -43.28 4.10
N PHE A 384 -38.06 -42.07 4.60
CA PHE A 384 -37.25 -41.37 5.61
C PHE A 384 -37.06 -42.25 6.86
N TYR A 385 -35.83 -42.34 7.39
CA TYR A 385 -35.59 -42.61 8.82
C TYR A 385 -34.38 -41.83 9.36
N GLN A 386 -34.35 -41.66 10.68
CA GLN A 386 -33.42 -40.80 11.43
C GLN A 386 -31.98 -41.37 11.45
N TYR A 387 -31.00 -40.49 11.66
CA TYR A 387 -29.94 -40.77 12.64
C TYR A 387 -29.52 -39.50 13.40
N GLU A 388 -28.92 -39.69 14.57
CA GLU A 388 -28.85 -38.68 15.64
C GLU A 388 -27.44 -38.17 16.00
N GLN A 389 -27.42 -36.98 16.60
CA GLN A 389 -26.51 -36.53 17.67
C GLN A 389 -25.01 -36.88 17.56
N HIS A 390 -24.21 -35.99 16.98
CA HIS A 390 -22.76 -35.94 17.27
C HIS A 390 -22.49 -35.30 18.63
N LYS A 391 -21.97 -36.09 19.57
CA LYS A 391 -21.52 -35.68 20.90
C LYS A 391 -20.05 -35.25 20.86
N PRO A 392 -19.63 -34.15 21.52
CA PRO A 392 -18.28 -33.60 21.38
C PRO A 392 -17.20 -34.47 22.02
N LEU A 393 -16.01 -34.45 21.42
CA LEU A 393 -14.81 -35.17 21.88
C LEU A 393 -14.34 -34.69 23.26
N GLN A 394 -14.15 -35.61 24.18
CA GLN A 394 -13.32 -35.40 25.36
C GLN A 394 -11.86 -35.72 25.00
N ILE A 395 -10.92 -34.85 25.39
CA ILE A 395 -9.48 -35.12 25.31
C ILE A 395 -8.94 -35.18 26.74
N ASP A 396 -8.30 -36.31 27.06
CA ASP A 396 -7.79 -36.65 28.39
C ASP A 396 -6.49 -35.88 28.70
N VAL A 397 -6.39 -35.32 29.91
CA VAL A 397 -5.24 -34.53 30.39
C VAL A 397 -4.41 -35.32 31.39
N THR A 398 -3.78 -36.40 30.94
CA THR A 398 -2.93 -37.26 31.79
C THR A 398 -1.57 -37.62 31.20
N LYS A 399 -0.52 -36.90 31.62
CA LYS A 399 0.84 -37.41 31.97
C LYS A 399 1.83 -36.28 32.29
N GLY A 400 1.86 -35.84 33.55
CA GLY A 400 2.97 -35.04 34.06
C GLY A 400 4.21 -35.91 34.37
N LYS A 401 5.42 -35.44 34.03
CA LYS A 401 6.68 -35.96 34.57
C LYS A 401 7.24 -34.97 35.58
N ARG A 402 7.31 -35.38 36.85
CA ARG A 402 8.03 -34.64 37.90
C ARG A 402 9.53 -34.89 37.72
N TYR A 403 10.35 -33.86 37.87
CA TYR A 403 11.77 -34.01 38.18
C TYR A 403 12.05 -33.24 39.47
N SER A 404 12.51 -33.97 40.49
CA SER A 404 12.90 -33.44 41.79
C SER A 404 14.42 -33.47 41.91
N GLY A 405 15.06 -32.30 42.00
CA GLY A 405 16.49 -32.14 42.25
C GLY A 405 16.70 -31.29 43.50
N ILE A 406 17.60 -31.72 44.39
CA ILE A 406 17.79 -31.16 45.73
C ILE A 406 19.15 -30.46 45.84
N PHE A 407 19.13 -29.25 46.43
CA PHE A 407 20.24 -28.50 47.06
C PHE A 407 21.62 -28.40 46.37
N SER A 408 22.10 -27.16 46.24
CA SER A 408 23.47 -26.76 46.59
C SER A 408 23.50 -25.27 46.96
N GLN A 409 24.49 -24.85 47.76
CA GLN A 409 24.60 -23.49 48.32
C GLN A 409 25.77 -22.69 47.68
N SER A 410 25.80 -21.38 47.98
CA SER A 410 26.91 -20.44 47.72
C SER A 410 27.08 -19.99 46.25
N GLN A 411 27.57 -18.80 45.90
CA GLN A 411 28.07 -17.63 46.68
C GLN A 411 27.45 -16.31 46.16
N GLN A 412 27.58 -15.21 46.93
CA GLN A 412 27.22 -13.84 46.48
C GLN A 412 28.45 -13.02 46.09
N PRO A 413 28.38 -12.16 45.04
CA PRO A 413 29.28 -11.03 44.85
C PRO A 413 28.74 -9.76 45.54
N THR A 414 29.63 -8.96 46.14
CA THR A 414 29.32 -7.74 46.91
C THR A 414 29.24 -6.46 46.05
N GLN A 415 28.42 -5.49 46.48
CA GLN A 415 28.46 -4.11 45.96
C GLN A 415 29.53 -3.25 46.69
N PRO A 416 30.17 -2.28 46.00
CA PRO A 416 31.03 -1.29 46.66
C PRO A 416 30.22 -0.10 47.23
N THR A 417 30.58 0.34 48.44
CA THR A 417 29.95 1.46 49.14
C THR A 417 30.61 2.81 48.84
N SER A 418 29.81 3.88 48.81
CA SER A 418 30.29 5.27 48.78
C SER A 418 30.83 5.72 50.15
N PRO A 419 31.84 6.61 50.21
CA PRO A 419 32.22 7.30 51.43
C PRO A 419 31.36 8.56 51.66
N SER A 420 31.05 8.86 52.92
CA SER A 420 30.38 10.09 53.35
C SER A 420 31.25 10.88 54.32
N GLN A 421 31.14 12.22 54.28
CA GLN A 421 31.59 13.11 55.35
C GLN A 421 30.60 14.26 55.55
N ASP A 422 30.32 14.55 56.81
CA ASP A 422 29.54 15.70 57.28
C ASP A 422 30.39 16.99 57.36
N MET A 423 29.73 18.15 57.29
CA MET A 423 29.71 19.15 58.39
C MET A 423 28.99 20.46 58.02
N THR A 424 27.74 20.58 58.49
CA THR A 424 27.15 21.76 59.17
C THR A 424 27.25 23.22 58.63
N LYS A 425 26.08 23.90 58.68
CA LYS A 425 25.84 25.30 59.13
C LYS A 425 26.11 26.51 58.19
N SER A 426 25.03 26.94 57.53
CA SER A 426 24.37 28.27 57.66
C SER A 426 25.19 29.58 57.77
N VAL A 427 24.83 30.59 56.96
CA VAL A 427 24.21 31.89 57.38
C VAL A 427 23.87 32.77 56.15
N ASN A 428 22.88 33.67 56.28
CA ASN A 428 22.50 34.66 55.26
C ASN A 428 23.42 35.89 55.25
N PHE A 429 23.65 36.53 54.09
CA PHE A 429 23.10 37.86 53.75
C PHE A 429 23.45 38.31 52.31
N ALA A 430 22.92 39.47 51.89
CA ALA A 430 23.01 40.02 50.53
C ALA A 430 23.97 41.23 50.40
N SER A 431 23.97 41.88 49.22
CA SER A 431 24.86 42.95 48.72
C SER A 431 26.16 42.46 48.04
N GLY A 432 26.76 43.19 47.09
CA GLY A 432 26.29 44.39 46.38
C GLY A 432 27.41 45.39 46.05
N GLN A 433 27.34 46.01 44.86
CA GLN A 433 28.17 47.11 44.33
C GLN A 433 29.60 46.81 43.80
N ASN A 434 29.76 47.13 42.51
CA ASN A 434 30.74 48.04 41.90
C ASN A 434 32.27 47.76 41.79
N GLN A 435 32.73 48.07 40.58
CA GLN A 435 34.07 48.48 40.10
C GLN A 435 34.67 49.68 40.89
N PRO A 436 35.97 50.09 40.77
CA PRO A 436 36.74 50.09 39.51
C PRO A 436 38.30 49.98 39.49
N GLN A 437 38.80 49.82 38.25
CA GLN A 437 40.06 50.29 37.63
C GLN A 437 41.29 50.68 38.49
N LYS A 438 42.42 50.03 38.20
CA LYS A 438 43.76 50.63 37.95
C LYS A 438 44.42 49.87 36.78
N LEU A 439 45.06 50.43 35.74
CA LEU A 439 46.08 51.48 35.53
C LEU A 439 47.54 50.96 35.43
N LYS A 440 47.98 50.80 34.16
CA LYS A 440 49.32 50.88 33.54
C LYS A 440 50.61 50.78 34.40
N GLU A 441 51.52 49.91 33.95
CA GLU A 441 52.91 50.21 33.51
C GLU A 441 53.37 49.04 32.59
N ARG A 442 54.06 49.13 31.44
CA ARG A 442 55.10 49.98 30.79
C ARG A 442 56.56 49.52 30.96
N SER A 443 57.05 48.69 30.03
CA SER A 443 58.44 48.56 29.54
C SER A 443 58.39 47.73 28.23
N MET A 444 58.98 47.99 27.05
CA MET A 444 60.02 48.88 26.44
C MET A 444 61.36 48.22 26.02
N THR A 445 61.34 47.65 24.80
CA THR A 445 62.43 47.48 23.79
C THR A 445 61.69 47.22 22.45
N LEU A 446 61.80 47.93 21.30
CA LEU A 446 62.93 48.41 20.48
C LEU A 446 63.91 47.27 20.12
N SER A 447 64.22 46.92 18.87
CA SER A 447 63.85 47.37 17.49
C SER A 447 64.29 46.24 16.50
N HIS A 448 64.33 46.24 15.15
CA HIS A 448 64.10 47.10 13.95
C HIS A 448 63.93 46.09 12.75
N HIS A 449 63.29 46.31 11.59
CA HIS A 449 62.37 47.35 11.11
C HIS A 449 61.44 46.82 9.97
N GLU A 450 61.39 47.44 8.78
CA GLU A 450 60.44 47.17 7.68
C GLU A 450 60.94 46.21 6.58
N LEU A 451 60.01 45.52 5.89
CA LEU A 451 59.67 45.79 4.47
C LEU A 451 58.45 44.97 3.99
N LEU A 452 57.89 45.36 2.83
CA LEU A 452 56.79 44.74 2.09
C LEU A 452 55.39 44.74 2.75
N ASP A 453 54.78 45.92 2.80
CA ASP A 453 53.32 46.04 2.64
C ASP A 453 53.02 46.43 1.18
N VAL A 454 52.31 45.55 0.43
CA VAL A 454 51.54 45.86 -0.81
C VAL A 454 50.82 44.59 -1.30
N SER A 455 49.63 44.75 -1.89
CA SER A 455 48.90 43.75 -2.70
C SER A 455 48.28 42.51 -2.01
N GLN A 456 47.64 42.69 -0.84
CA GLN A 456 46.53 41.80 -0.41
C GLN A 456 45.27 41.96 -1.30
N ILE A 457 45.39 41.81 -2.62
CA ILE A 457 44.32 42.12 -3.60
C ILE A 457 44.14 40.96 -4.58
N LEU A 458 43.55 39.84 -4.14
CA LEU A 458 42.97 38.85 -5.08
C LEU A 458 41.97 37.79 -4.51
N VAL A 459 41.49 37.88 -3.26
CA VAL A 459 40.65 36.80 -2.65
C VAL A 459 39.16 37.15 -2.45
N GLN A 460 38.77 38.43 -2.35
CA GLN A 460 37.38 38.82 -2.02
C GLN A 460 36.47 39.14 -3.23
N LYS A 461 36.49 38.33 -4.31
CA LYS A 461 35.71 38.65 -5.54
C LYS A 461 35.03 37.48 -6.27
N GLN A 462 34.43 36.54 -5.53
CA GLN A 462 33.55 35.51 -6.12
C GLN A 462 32.24 35.22 -5.34
N ASN A 463 31.85 36.09 -4.39
CA ASN A 463 30.60 35.95 -3.61
C ASN A 463 29.73 37.23 -3.65
N LYS A 464 29.27 37.58 -4.86
CA LYS A 464 28.14 38.49 -5.19
C LYS A 464 27.96 38.51 -6.71
N ILE A 465 26.75 38.86 -7.16
CA ILE A 465 26.22 38.60 -8.53
C ILE A 465 25.90 37.09 -8.69
N ASN A 466 24.69 36.64 -9.05
CA ASN A 466 23.47 37.37 -9.40
C ASN A 466 22.26 36.83 -8.64
N ASN A 467 21.63 37.65 -7.82
CA ASN A 467 20.35 37.34 -7.17
C ASN A 467 19.48 38.61 -7.17
N ASN A 468 18.88 38.90 -8.32
CA ASN A 468 18.12 40.13 -8.52
C ASN A 468 17.05 39.97 -9.60
N ASN A 469 15.98 39.23 -9.27
CA ASN A 469 14.70 39.30 -9.99
C ASN A 469 13.56 38.71 -9.14
N GLN A 470 12.97 39.54 -8.28
CA GLN A 470 11.65 39.28 -7.69
C GLN A 470 10.85 40.58 -7.66
N ASN A 471 9.80 40.67 -8.50
CA ASN A 471 8.68 41.57 -8.23
C ASN A 471 7.42 41.19 -9.03
N SER A 472 6.70 40.16 -8.58
CA SER A 472 5.22 40.11 -8.65
C SER A 472 4.63 38.90 -7.89
N ASN A 473 3.56 39.16 -7.15
CA ASN A 473 2.49 38.27 -6.69
C ASN A 473 2.77 36.76 -6.45
N SER A 474 2.90 36.35 -5.17
CA SER A 474 2.36 35.05 -4.70
C SER A 474 2.28 34.92 -3.16
N LYS A 475 1.19 35.39 -2.54
CA LYS A 475 0.89 35.13 -1.11
C LYS A 475 0.29 33.71 -0.89
N GLN A 476 1.03 32.62 -1.14
CA GLN A 476 0.50 31.27 -0.81
C GLN A 476 1.50 30.11 -0.55
N GLN A 477 2.80 30.35 -0.34
CA GLN A 477 3.79 29.28 -0.09
C GLN A 477 4.36 29.23 1.35
N LYS A 478 3.53 28.82 2.32
CA LYS A 478 3.99 28.51 3.71
C LYS A 478 3.50 27.16 4.29
N LYS A 479 2.83 26.31 3.51
CA LYS A 479 2.37 24.97 3.97
C LYS A 479 3.22 23.78 3.48
N PHE A 480 3.97 23.91 2.38
CA PHE A 480 4.68 22.77 1.77
C PHE A 480 5.97 22.34 2.49
N THR A 481 6.71 23.27 3.10
CA THR A 481 8.06 23.01 3.65
C THR A 481 8.09 22.12 4.90
N ASN A 482 6.94 21.82 5.50
CA ASN A 482 6.85 21.02 6.73
C ASN A 482 6.71 19.51 6.46
N ASN A 483 6.03 19.13 5.36
CA ASN A 483 5.87 17.72 4.99
C ASN A 483 7.19 17.11 4.50
N GLN A 484 8.04 17.89 3.80
CA GLN A 484 9.31 17.39 3.27
C GLN A 484 10.22 16.88 4.39
N LYS A 485 10.41 17.67 5.46
CA LYS A 485 11.19 17.27 6.65
C LYS A 485 10.61 16.09 7.43
N MET A 486 9.31 15.84 7.32
CA MET A 486 8.68 14.63 7.86
C MET A 486 9.04 13.41 6.99
N ASN A 487 8.97 13.57 5.67
CA ASN A 487 9.33 12.54 4.70
C ASN A 487 10.82 12.18 4.77
N ASP A 488 11.71 13.17 4.94
CA ASP A 488 13.16 12.94 5.11
C ASP A 488 13.45 12.07 6.34
N LYS A 489 12.74 12.29 7.46
CA LYS A 489 12.89 11.47 8.67
C LYS A 489 12.29 10.07 8.52
N LEU A 490 11.12 9.97 7.87
CA LEU A 490 10.49 8.68 7.57
C LEU A 490 11.38 7.86 6.64
N SER A 491 11.85 8.44 5.53
CA SER A 491 12.77 7.81 4.59
C SER A 491 14.05 7.33 5.27
N ASN A 492 14.73 8.19 6.04
CA ASN A 492 15.93 7.78 6.80
C ASN A 492 15.63 6.64 7.78
N THR A 493 14.49 6.66 8.48
CA THR A 493 14.17 5.61 9.45
C THR A 493 13.73 4.31 8.74
N PHE A 494 12.99 4.40 7.63
CA PHE A 494 12.71 3.24 6.77
C PHE A 494 13.98 2.67 6.13
N SER A 495 14.99 3.48 5.78
CA SER A 495 16.31 3.01 5.34
C SER A 495 17.08 2.26 6.44
N ILE A 496 16.98 2.70 7.70
CA ILE A 496 17.56 1.98 8.85
C ILE A 496 16.81 0.65 9.10
N ILE A 497 15.49 0.69 8.97
CA ILE A 497 14.58 -0.44 9.14
C ILE A 497 14.84 -1.52 8.06
N HIS A 498 14.91 -1.13 6.77
CA HIS A 498 15.22 -2.04 5.65
C HIS A 498 16.61 -2.70 5.69
N GLN A 499 17.51 -2.32 6.61
CA GLN A 499 18.79 -3.02 6.82
C GLN A 499 18.64 -4.29 7.68
N ASP A 500 17.44 -4.62 8.14
CA ASP A 500 16.93 -5.95 8.57
C ASP A 500 17.58 -6.59 9.82
N LYS A 501 18.71 -6.03 10.29
CA LYS A 501 19.58 -6.56 11.35
C LYS A 501 19.20 -6.12 12.77
N SER A 502 18.21 -5.24 12.92
CA SER A 502 17.90 -4.59 14.20
C SER A 502 16.70 -5.25 14.89
N GLU A 503 16.93 -5.94 16.01
CA GLU A 503 15.83 -6.48 16.84
C GLU A 503 14.97 -5.39 17.51
N ILE A 504 15.44 -4.13 17.48
CA ILE A 504 14.82 -2.96 18.08
C ILE A 504 14.60 -1.90 16.99
N ILE A 505 13.35 -1.50 16.78
CA ILE A 505 12.97 -0.34 15.97
C ILE A 505 12.62 0.82 16.90
N ASP A 506 13.25 1.98 16.71
CA ASP A 506 12.98 3.21 17.45
C ASP A 506 12.46 4.31 16.51
N LEU A 507 11.15 4.54 16.54
CA LEU A 507 10.42 5.53 15.75
C LEU A 507 9.94 6.71 16.63
N SER A 508 10.54 6.86 17.82
CA SER A 508 10.10 7.84 18.83
C SER A 508 10.21 9.29 18.33
N SER A 509 9.21 10.11 18.66
CA SER A 509 9.05 11.51 18.22
C SER A 509 8.73 11.72 16.73
N ILE A 510 8.29 10.69 16.02
CA ILE A 510 7.65 10.80 14.70
C ILE A 510 6.15 10.99 14.89
N ASP A 511 5.55 11.98 14.23
CA ASP A 511 4.10 12.17 14.20
C ASP A 511 3.45 11.15 13.26
N PHE A 512 2.59 10.27 13.78
CA PHE A 512 1.95 9.22 12.98
C PHE A 512 0.63 9.68 12.34
N SER A 513 0.41 9.20 11.11
CA SER A 513 -0.85 9.29 10.37
C SER A 513 -1.32 7.89 9.97
N ASP A 514 -2.56 7.76 9.50
CA ASP A 514 -3.11 6.48 9.01
C ASP A 514 -2.23 5.82 7.94
N GLN A 515 -1.65 6.60 7.03
CA GLN A 515 -0.75 6.10 5.99
C GLN A 515 0.55 5.53 6.59
N ILE A 516 1.13 6.20 7.58
CA ILE A 516 2.36 5.74 8.25
C ILE A 516 2.08 4.48 9.08
N ILE A 517 0.92 4.40 9.74
CA ILE A 517 0.48 3.20 10.47
C ILE A 517 0.28 2.01 9.51
N GLN A 518 -0.28 2.22 8.33
CA GLN A 518 -0.43 1.16 7.32
C GLN A 518 0.94 0.65 6.82
N ILE A 519 1.82 1.56 6.39
CA ILE A 519 3.17 1.21 5.89
C ILE A 519 3.98 0.48 6.98
N LEU A 520 3.95 0.97 8.23
CA LEU A 520 4.59 0.29 9.35
C LEU A 520 3.95 -1.09 9.62
N GLY A 521 2.63 -1.20 9.56
CA GLY A 521 1.90 -2.44 9.77
C GLY A 521 2.26 -3.52 8.74
N ASP A 522 2.36 -3.16 7.46
CA ASP A 522 2.71 -4.09 6.40
C ASP A 522 4.20 -4.47 6.41
N TYR A 523 5.09 -3.51 6.73
CA TYR A 523 6.51 -3.82 6.97
C TYR A 523 6.71 -4.82 8.12
N LEU A 524 5.99 -4.63 9.23
CA LEU A 524 6.12 -5.48 10.42
C LEU A 524 5.59 -6.91 10.22
N LYS A 525 4.69 -7.14 9.25
CA LYS A 525 4.29 -8.50 8.83
C LYS A 525 5.42 -9.23 8.10
N GLY A 526 6.19 -8.52 7.28
CA GLY A 526 7.31 -9.09 6.53
C GLY A 526 8.51 -9.47 7.41
N THR A 527 8.70 -8.78 8.54
CA THR A 527 9.90 -8.93 9.37
C THR A 527 9.79 -9.97 10.49
N GLN A 528 10.81 -10.82 10.58
CA GLN A 528 10.92 -11.87 11.59
C GLN A 528 11.98 -11.60 12.67
N THR A 529 12.72 -10.49 12.57
CA THR A 529 13.83 -10.11 13.46
C THR A 529 13.42 -9.13 14.56
N VAL A 530 12.41 -8.29 14.32
CA VAL A 530 11.97 -7.22 15.24
C VAL A 530 11.26 -7.80 16.47
N LYS A 531 11.82 -7.54 17.65
CA LYS A 531 11.27 -7.95 18.96
C LYS A 531 10.80 -6.77 19.80
N VAL A 532 11.35 -5.57 19.58
CA VAL A 532 11.03 -4.36 20.34
C VAL A 532 10.68 -3.24 19.38
N LEU A 533 9.52 -2.61 19.60
CA LEU A 533 9.06 -1.45 18.83
C LEU A 533 8.84 -0.27 19.78
N LYS A 534 9.46 0.87 19.49
CA LYS A 534 9.29 2.11 20.26
C LYS A 534 8.65 3.21 19.44
N LEU A 535 7.58 3.76 20.00
CA LEU A 535 6.73 4.80 19.45
C LEU A 535 6.45 5.84 20.55
N SER A 536 7.49 6.24 21.30
CA SER A 536 7.32 7.23 22.38
C SER A 536 7.22 8.63 21.78
N LYS A 537 6.37 9.51 22.34
CA LYS A 537 6.13 10.89 21.83
C LYS A 537 5.56 10.97 20.40
N CYS A 538 4.86 9.93 19.94
CA CYS A 538 4.40 9.79 18.56
C CYS A 538 3.01 10.39 18.24
N LYS A 539 2.40 11.07 19.23
CA LYS A 539 1.03 11.62 19.19
C LYS A 539 -0.07 10.59 18.83
N LEU A 540 0.19 9.30 19.06
CA LEU A 540 -0.76 8.23 18.76
C LEU A 540 -2.06 8.43 19.56
N THR A 541 -3.19 8.32 18.85
CA THR A 541 -4.55 8.24 19.40
C THR A 541 -4.96 6.77 19.54
N ASP A 542 -6.02 6.51 20.30
CA ASP A 542 -6.53 5.14 20.50
C ASP A 542 -6.90 4.46 19.17
N ASP A 543 -7.42 5.21 18.18
CA ASP A 543 -7.83 4.69 16.87
C ASP A 543 -6.64 4.33 15.96
N LEU A 544 -5.56 5.13 15.98
CA LEU A 544 -4.31 4.81 15.28
C LEU A 544 -3.65 3.57 15.90
N LEU A 545 -3.70 3.45 17.23
CA LEU A 545 -3.19 2.28 17.93
C LEU A 545 -4.05 1.04 17.68
N TYR A 546 -5.38 1.16 17.55
CA TYR A 546 -6.23 0.03 17.13
C TYR A 546 -5.76 -0.53 15.78
N LYS A 547 -5.62 0.32 14.75
CA LYS A 547 -5.12 -0.08 13.42
C LYS A 547 -3.72 -0.72 13.51
N LEU A 548 -2.84 -0.20 14.36
CA LEU A 548 -1.51 -0.77 14.57
C LEU A 548 -1.55 -2.14 15.25
N ILE A 549 -2.41 -2.33 16.26
CA ILE A 549 -2.55 -3.60 16.99
C ILE A 549 -3.02 -4.74 16.09
N LEU A 550 -3.93 -4.48 15.13
CA LEU A 550 -4.35 -5.46 14.12
C LEU A 550 -3.17 -6.06 13.32
N ASN A 551 -2.09 -5.28 13.14
CA ASN A 551 -0.89 -5.71 12.45
C ASN A 551 0.12 -6.33 13.42
N ILE A 552 0.42 -5.67 14.55
CA ILE A 552 1.45 -6.11 15.52
C ILE A 552 1.21 -7.53 16.05
N THR A 553 -0.05 -7.93 16.27
CA THR A 553 -0.36 -9.26 16.83
C THR A 553 -0.01 -10.43 15.91
N GLN A 554 0.19 -10.18 14.61
CA GLN A 554 0.64 -11.15 13.62
C GLN A 554 2.19 -11.30 13.59
N THR A 555 2.91 -10.56 14.43
CA THR A 555 4.38 -10.41 14.38
C THR A 555 5.09 -11.01 15.60
N LYS A 556 6.43 -10.98 15.60
CA LYS A 556 7.27 -11.43 16.73
C LYS A 556 7.63 -10.31 17.73
N ILE A 557 6.91 -9.18 17.71
CA ILE A 557 7.12 -8.10 18.68
C ILE A 557 6.75 -8.58 20.09
N ASN A 558 7.77 -8.65 20.95
CA ASN A 558 7.65 -9.00 22.36
C ASN A 558 7.42 -7.77 23.26
N THR A 559 7.89 -6.59 22.84
CA THR A 559 7.83 -5.36 23.65
C THR A 559 7.39 -4.16 22.83
N LEU A 560 6.40 -3.41 23.34
CA LEU A 560 5.85 -2.21 22.72
C LEU A 560 5.95 -1.00 23.67
N HIS A 561 6.67 0.03 23.26
CA HIS A 561 6.90 1.26 24.03
C HIS A 561 6.06 2.42 23.47
N LEU A 562 5.02 2.83 24.19
CA LEU A 562 4.02 3.83 23.80
C LEU A 562 4.01 5.06 24.74
N GLN A 563 5.09 5.33 25.46
CA GLN A 563 5.13 6.42 26.45
C GLN A 563 4.89 7.81 25.81
N GLN A 564 4.24 8.72 26.53
CA GLN A 564 3.96 10.10 26.09
C GLN A 564 3.17 10.21 24.76
N ASN A 565 2.12 9.41 24.59
CA ASN A 565 1.15 9.56 23.50
C ASN A 565 -0.19 10.11 24.02
N ILE A 566 -1.23 10.15 23.16
CA ILE A 566 -2.56 10.67 23.47
C ILE A 566 -3.55 9.50 23.68
N LEU A 567 -3.08 8.43 24.32
CA LEU A 567 -3.86 7.21 24.55
C LEU A 567 -4.67 7.29 25.85
N THR A 568 -5.88 6.72 25.84
CA THR A 568 -6.79 6.64 27.00
C THR A 568 -6.96 5.20 27.45
N GLU A 569 -7.76 4.95 28.50
CA GLU A 569 -8.11 3.57 28.88
C GLU A 569 -8.82 2.75 27.79
N LYS A 570 -9.23 3.35 26.65
CA LYS A 570 -9.77 2.65 25.47
C LYS A 570 -8.75 1.75 24.76
N CYS A 571 -7.47 2.14 24.70
CA CYS A 571 -6.44 1.32 24.03
C CYS A 571 -6.36 -0.12 24.60
N LEU A 572 -6.62 -0.26 25.90
CA LEU A 572 -6.65 -1.55 26.58
C LEU A 572 -7.87 -2.40 26.19
N ASP A 573 -9.00 -1.80 25.82
CA ASP A 573 -10.17 -2.52 25.30
C ASP A 573 -9.90 -3.07 23.90
N TYR A 574 -9.25 -2.27 23.04
CA TYR A 574 -8.85 -2.71 21.70
C TYR A 574 -7.89 -3.91 21.75
N ILE A 575 -6.87 -3.85 22.62
CA ILE A 575 -5.93 -4.96 22.83
C ILE A 575 -6.67 -6.19 23.41
N LEU A 576 -7.50 -6.03 24.45
CA LEU A 576 -8.29 -7.14 25.03
C LEU A 576 -9.23 -7.79 24.01
N THR A 577 -9.91 -6.99 23.18
CA THR A 577 -10.87 -7.49 22.18
C THR A 577 -10.15 -8.35 21.15
N HIS A 578 -9.02 -7.87 20.63
CA HIS A 578 -8.26 -8.58 19.61
C HIS A 578 -7.58 -9.85 20.16
N LEU A 579 -7.13 -9.86 21.42
CA LEU A 579 -6.60 -11.05 22.09
C LEU A 579 -7.67 -12.11 22.36
N ARG A 580 -8.90 -11.70 22.72
CA ARG A 580 -10.03 -12.63 22.88
C ARG A 580 -10.45 -13.27 21.56
N GLN A 581 -10.23 -12.60 20.43
CA GLN A 581 -10.53 -13.13 19.08
C GLN A 581 -9.45 -14.09 18.57
N ASN A 582 -8.17 -13.76 18.74
CA ASN A 582 -7.05 -14.50 18.13
C ASN A 582 -6.34 -15.46 19.09
N GLY A 583 -6.67 -15.44 20.39
CA GLY A 583 -6.25 -16.42 21.39
C GLY A 583 -4.78 -16.35 21.86
N GLN A 584 -3.85 -15.92 21.00
CA GLN A 584 -2.42 -15.84 21.29
C GLN A 584 -1.79 -14.54 20.77
N THR A 585 -0.67 -14.15 21.38
CA THR A 585 0.22 -13.07 20.90
C THR A 585 1.64 -13.33 21.39
N GLN A 586 2.65 -12.73 20.76
CA GLN A 586 4.02 -12.70 21.30
C GLN A 586 4.29 -11.48 22.19
N LEU A 587 3.38 -10.50 22.25
CA LEU A 587 3.54 -9.29 23.06
C LEU A 587 3.51 -9.62 24.56
N LYS A 588 4.63 -9.38 25.24
CA LYS A 588 4.84 -9.66 26.68
C LYS A 588 4.93 -8.40 27.53
N SER A 589 5.31 -7.27 26.95
CA SER A 589 5.56 -6.02 27.69
C SER A 589 5.03 -4.80 26.95
N LEU A 590 4.23 -3.99 27.65
CA LEU A 590 3.57 -2.79 27.12
C LEU A 590 3.82 -1.60 28.06
N TYR A 591 4.47 -0.55 27.56
CA TYR A 591 4.80 0.64 28.35
C TYR A 591 3.93 1.81 27.91
N LEU A 592 2.98 2.20 28.76
CA LEU A 592 1.99 3.27 28.52
C LEU A 592 2.26 4.52 29.38
N ASN A 593 3.44 4.62 30.00
CA ASN A 593 3.75 5.68 30.97
C ASN A 593 3.53 7.08 30.38
N GLN A 594 2.93 7.97 31.18
CA GLN A 594 2.66 9.37 30.80
C GLN A 594 1.71 9.52 29.60
N ASN A 595 0.75 8.61 29.44
CA ASN A 595 -0.46 8.77 28.62
C ASN A 595 -1.65 9.23 29.48
N ASN A 596 -2.80 9.54 28.87
CA ASN A 596 -4.05 9.92 29.56
C ASN A 596 -4.78 8.75 30.24
N CYS A 597 -4.09 7.65 30.53
CA CYS A 597 -4.65 6.42 31.08
C CYS A 597 -4.82 6.50 32.61
N THR A 598 -6.03 6.70 33.11
CA THR A 598 -6.27 6.72 34.57
C THR A 598 -6.10 5.32 35.18
N ALA A 599 -5.07 5.13 36.00
CA ALA A 599 -4.74 3.84 36.63
C ALA A 599 -5.92 3.16 37.35
N ALA A 600 -6.77 3.92 38.04
CA ALA A 600 -7.97 3.40 38.72
C ALA A 600 -8.98 2.75 37.76
N LYS A 601 -9.16 3.32 36.55
CA LYS A 601 -10.02 2.74 35.49
C LYS A 601 -9.33 1.59 34.76
N ALA A 602 -8.02 1.73 34.52
CA ALA A 602 -7.22 0.75 33.79
C ALA A 602 -7.01 -0.56 34.56
N LYS A 603 -7.00 -0.53 35.90
CA LYS A 603 -6.65 -1.67 36.77
C LYS A 603 -7.32 -2.99 36.36
N LYS A 604 -8.65 -3.02 36.20
CA LYS A 604 -9.37 -4.25 35.81
C LYS A 604 -8.88 -4.79 34.46
N LYS A 605 -8.68 -3.91 33.47
CA LYS A 605 -8.21 -4.28 32.13
C LYS A 605 -6.77 -4.81 32.16
N ILE A 606 -5.92 -4.21 32.99
CA ILE A 606 -4.55 -4.66 33.23
C ILE A 606 -4.55 -6.05 33.90
N ASP A 607 -5.41 -6.28 34.89
CA ASP A 607 -5.52 -7.58 35.56
C ASP A 607 -6.19 -8.67 34.69
N GLU A 608 -6.89 -8.29 33.61
CA GLU A 608 -7.28 -9.20 32.52
C GLU A 608 -6.13 -9.44 31.53
N LEU A 609 -5.40 -8.40 31.10
CA LEU A 609 -4.26 -8.53 30.15
C LEU A 609 -3.10 -9.36 30.72
N LYS A 610 -2.87 -9.32 32.05
CA LYS A 610 -1.93 -10.22 32.75
C LYS A 610 -2.27 -11.70 32.56
N LYS A 611 -3.53 -12.07 32.35
CA LYS A 611 -3.95 -13.47 32.10
C LYS A 611 -3.51 -13.97 30.72
N PHE A 612 -3.32 -13.06 29.77
CA PHE A 612 -2.69 -13.32 28.48
C PHE A 612 -1.15 -13.22 28.53
N GLY A 613 -0.56 -13.10 29.74
CA GLY A 613 0.89 -12.99 29.93
C GLY A 613 1.47 -11.59 29.74
N ILE A 614 0.64 -10.56 29.50
CA ILE A 614 1.11 -9.21 29.17
C ILE A 614 1.37 -8.39 30.46
N GLN A 615 2.61 -7.95 30.63
CA GLN A 615 3.01 -7.01 31.67
C GLN A 615 2.81 -5.57 31.17
N ILE A 616 2.20 -4.72 32.00
CA ILE A 616 1.84 -3.34 31.63
C ILE A 616 2.40 -2.37 32.65
N SER A 617 3.07 -1.33 32.15
CA SER A 617 3.54 -0.16 32.93
C SER A 617 2.70 1.07 32.57
N LEU A 618 2.35 1.89 33.56
CA LEU A 618 1.60 3.15 33.48
C LEU A 618 2.38 4.32 34.10
#